data_AF-A0A9D2H2H4-F1
#
_entry.id   AF-A0A9D2H2H4-F1
#
_cell.length_a   1.000
_cell.length_b   1.000
_cell.length_c   1.000
_cell.angle_alpha   90.00
_cell.angle_beta   90.00
_cell.angle_gamma   90.00
#
_symmetry.space_group_name_H-M   'P 1'
#
loop_
_entity.id
_entity.type
_entity.pdbx_description
1 polymer ?
#
loop_
_entity_poly.entity_id
_entity_poly.type
_entity_poly.pdbx_seq_one_letter_code
_entity_poly.pdbx_strand_id
1 'polypeptide(L)'
;MRKIVFKTIFITLGVVLILAISAFGILSFAAPKAMMSFTSSLGLDAISGDYAYQEYRRSGDIEYLARAFEIAAFEGRSDAAAERFEELYENEGFSDYCKAQDGVELGEDIPENNYRSYACSLGASALYAVAETDDEKLEVYTFALSETSGEFEENNPLCSLALAASEAGDDAFCKTILENMRKEQKFNALRAQSAFEDESEYTEGYKLYLKTIELLEEAVNE
;
A
#
# COMPACT_ATOMS: atom_id res chain seq x y z
N MET A 1 -50.71 -5.57 -31.40
CA MET A 1 -49.48 -4.91 -31.88
C MET A 1 -48.52 -4.50 -30.77
N ARG A 2 -48.92 -3.73 -29.74
CA ARG A 2 -48.05 -3.37 -28.58
C ARG A 2 -47.30 -4.55 -27.94
N LYS A 3 -47.98 -5.68 -27.69
CA LYS A 3 -47.36 -6.90 -27.13
C LYS A 3 -46.24 -7.51 -28.00
N ILE A 4 -46.31 -7.36 -29.33
CA ILE A 4 -45.30 -7.91 -30.25
C ILE A 4 -44.08 -6.98 -30.27
N VAL A 5 -44.31 -5.66 -30.34
CA VAL A 5 -43.24 -4.65 -30.30
C VAL A 5 -42.43 -4.76 -29.00
N PHE A 6 -43.09 -4.89 -27.85
CA PHE A 6 -42.39 -5.09 -26.56
C PHE A 6 -41.57 -6.38 -26.55
N LYS A 7 -42.10 -7.51 -27.05
CA LYS A 7 -41.34 -8.78 -27.13
C LYS A 7 -40.09 -8.65 -28.00
N THR A 8 -40.19 -8.01 -29.16
CA THR A 8 -39.04 -7.80 -30.04
C THR A 8 -38.00 -6.88 -29.39
N ILE A 9 -38.41 -5.78 -28.74
CA ILE A 9 -37.48 -4.89 -28.01
C ILE A 9 -36.72 -5.65 -26.93
N PHE A 10 -37.41 -6.45 -26.11
CA PHE A 10 -36.76 -7.23 -25.04
C PHE A 10 -35.80 -8.29 -25.59
N ILE A 11 -36.16 -8.97 -26.69
CA ILE A 11 -35.27 -9.95 -27.33
C ILE A 11 -34.03 -9.25 -27.89
N THR A 12 -34.20 -8.15 -28.63
CA THR A 12 -33.07 -7.40 -29.20
C THR A 12 -32.17 -6.84 -28.11
N LEU A 13 -32.74 -6.26 -27.04
CA LEU A 13 -31.98 -5.78 -25.89
C LEU A 13 -31.20 -6.93 -25.23
N GLY A 14 -31.83 -8.09 -25.05
CA GLY A 14 -31.17 -9.28 -24.49
C GLY A 14 -29.98 -9.74 -25.34
N VAL A 15 -30.15 -9.82 -26.66
CA VAL A 15 -29.05 -10.19 -27.58
C VAL A 15 -27.92 -9.17 -27.54
N VAL A 16 -28.24 -7.88 -27.56
CA VAL A 16 -27.23 -6.80 -27.47
C VAL A 16 -26.46 -6.89 -26.15
N LEU A 17 -27.16 -7.14 -25.04
CA LEU A 17 -26.55 -7.25 -23.72
C LEU A 17 -25.63 -8.48 -23.65
N ILE A 18 -26.05 -9.63 -24.20
CA ILE A 18 -25.19 -10.83 -24.28
C ILE A 18 -23.94 -10.55 -25.12
N LEU A 19 -24.08 -9.90 -26.28
CA LEU A 19 -22.94 -9.54 -27.12
C LEU A 19 -22.01 -8.55 -26.44
N ALA A 20 -22.55 -7.57 -25.72
CA ALA A 20 -21.77 -6.60 -24.95
C ALA A 20 -20.97 -7.27 -23.83
N ILE A 21 -21.59 -8.16 -23.04
CA ILE A 21 -20.90 -8.94 -22.00
C ILE A 21 -19.83 -9.85 -22.62
N SER A 22 -20.13 -10.48 -23.75
CA SER A 22 -19.18 -11.36 -24.45
C SER A 22 -17.96 -10.58 -24.95
N ALA A 23 -18.19 -9.41 -25.57
CA ALA A 23 -17.12 -8.52 -26.01
C ALA A 23 -16.29 -8.00 -24.84
N PHE A 24 -16.95 -7.61 -23.73
CA PHE A 24 -16.28 -7.20 -22.50
C PHE A 24 -15.38 -8.31 -21.96
N GLY A 25 -15.90 -9.54 -21.87
CA GLY A 25 -15.12 -10.70 -21.43
C GLY A 25 -13.90 -10.97 -22.30
N ILE A 26 -14.05 -10.92 -23.63
CA ILE A 26 -12.92 -11.10 -24.55
C ILE A 26 -11.86 -9.99 -24.36
N LEU A 27 -12.29 -8.73 -24.26
CA LEU A 27 -11.37 -7.59 -24.07
C LEU A 27 -10.66 -7.65 -22.72
N SER A 28 -11.33 -8.13 -21.68
CA SER A 28 -10.77 -8.35 -20.33
C SER A 28 -9.51 -9.22 -20.40
N PHE A 29 -9.55 -10.31 -21.18
CA PHE A 29 -8.41 -11.20 -21.35
C PHE A 29 -7.42 -10.73 -22.41
N ALA A 30 -7.89 -10.19 -23.53
CA ALA A 30 -7.04 -9.90 -24.69
C ALA A 30 -6.31 -8.55 -24.58
N ALA A 31 -6.83 -7.60 -23.80
CA ALA A 31 -6.29 -6.26 -23.69
C ALA A 31 -6.41 -5.68 -22.27
N PRO A 32 -5.78 -6.30 -21.25
CA PRO A 32 -5.89 -5.85 -19.86
C PRO A 32 -5.42 -4.39 -19.68
N LYS A 33 -4.36 -3.96 -20.38
CA LYS A 33 -3.95 -2.53 -20.42
C LYS A 33 -5.09 -1.58 -20.83
N ALA A 34 -5.85 -1.91 -21.88
CA ALA A 34 -6.94 -1.06 -22.35
C ALA A 34 -8.09 -1.05 -21.33
N MET A 35 -8.35 -2.19 -20.70
CA MET A 35 -9.37 -2.34 -19.67
C MET A 35 -9.01 -1.61 -18.38
N MET A 36 -7.74 -1.59 -17.99
CA MET A 36 -7.22 -0.78 -16.89
C MET A 36 -7.53 0.70 -17.12
N SER A 37 -7.14 1.28 -18.27
CA SER A 37 -7.44 2.68 -18.58
C SER A 37 -8.93 2.97 -18.67
N PHE A 38 -9.70 2.05 -19.25
CA PHE A 38 -11.16 2.20 -19.36
C PHE A 38 -11.83 2.22 -17.98
N THR A 39 -11.50 1.27 -17.11
CA THR A 39 -12.09 1.17 -15.77
C THR A 39 -11.67 2.32 -14.87
N SER A 40 -10.41 2.75 -14.95
CA SER A 40 -9.94 3.98 -14.27
C SER A 40 -10.70 5.22 -14.75
N SER A 41 -10.97 5.35 -16.05
CA SER A 41 -11.77 6.48 -16.58
C SER A 41 -13.23 6.52 -16.09
N LEU A 42 -13.73 5.38 -15.59
CA LEU A 42 -15.06 5.24 -15.01
C LEU A 42 -15.06 5.41 -13.48
N GLY A 43 -13.90 5.67 -12.85
CA GLY A 43 -13.74 5.70 -11.40
C GLY A 43 -13.90 4.32 -10.74
N LEU A 44 -13.60 3.25 -11.47
CA LEU A 44 -13.64 1.87 -10.96
C LEU A 44 -12.22 1.42 -10.59
N ASP A 45 -11.63 2.09 -9.60
CA ASP A 45 -10.20 1.97 -9.29
C ASP A 45 -9.81 0.56 -8.87
N ALA A 46 -10.55 -0.08 -7.97
CA ALA A 46 -10.31 -1.48 -7.60
C ALA A 46 -10.24 -2.43 -8.81
N ILE A 47 -11.11 -2.27 -9.81
CA ILE A 47 -11.12 -3.10 -11.02
C ILE A 47 -9.94 -2.71 -11.94
N SER A 48 -9.61 -1.42 -12.02
CA SER A 48 -8.42 -0.94 -12.74
C SER A 48 -7.15 -1.56 -12.17
N GLY A 49 -7.01 -1.65 -10.84
CA GLY A 49 -5.91 -2.32 -10.16
C GLY A 49 -5.81 -3.81 -10.52
N ASP A 50 -6.95 -4.52 -10.58
CA ASP A 50 -6.97 -5.93 -11.00
C ASP A 50 -6.55 -6.12 -12.47
N TYR A 51 -6.90 -5.19 -13.37
CA TYR A 51 -6.41 -5.22 -14.75
C TYR A 51 -4.94 -4.83 -14.88
N ALA A 52 -4.45 -3.92 -14.05
CA ALA A 52 -3.02 -3.62 -13.96
C ALA A 52 -2.25 -4.89 -13.55
N TYR A 53 -2.73 -5.62 -12.53
CA TYR A 53 -2.11 -6.87 -12.11
C TYR A 53 -2.12 -7.93 -13.23
N GLN A 54 -3.24 -8.08 -13.95
CA GLN A 54 -3.30 -8.97 -15.13
C GLN A 54 -2.34 -8.57 -16.24
N GLU A 55 -2.20 -7.27 -16.49
CA GLU A 55 -1.23 -6.76 -17.48
C GLU A 55 0.20 -7.04 -17.03
N TYR A 56 0.54 -6.85 -15.75
CA TYR A 56 1.83 -7.25 -15.18
C TYR A 56 2.10 -8.73 -15.40
N ARG A 57 1.17 -9.62 -15.05
CA ARG A 57 1.31 -11.08 -15.24
C ARG A 57 1.50 -11.47 -16.70
N ARG A 58 1.06 -10.62 -17.64
CA ARG A 58 1.20 -10.82 -19.09
C ARG A 58 2.52 -10.26 -19.64
N SER A 59 2.96 -9.10 -19.17
CA SER A 59 4.08 -8.34 -19.73
C SER A 59 5.39 -8.48 -18.94
N GLY A 60 5.29 -8.76 -17.63
CA GLY A 60 6.39 -8.70 -16.66
C GLY A 60 6.78 -7.28 -16.26
N ASP A 61 6.04 -6.25 -16.69
CA ASP A 61 6.40 -4.85 -16.49
C ASP A 61 5.99 -4.36 -15.09
N ILE A 62 7.00 -4.06 -14.27
CA ILE A 62 6.89 -3.71 -12.85
C ILE A 62 6.04 -2.46 -12.60
N GLU A 63 5.91 -1.55 -13.57
CA GLU A 63 5.04 -0.37 -13.46
C GLU A 63 3.58 -0.77 -13.20
N TYR A 64 3.10 -1.83 -13.86
CA TYR A 64 1.74 -2.30 -13.63
C TYR A 64 1.58 -3.03 -12.30
N LEU A 65 2.64 -3.67 -11.79
CA LEU A 65 2.63 -4.31 -10.48
C LEU A 65 2.58 -3.27 -9.37
N ALA A 66 3.44 -2.25 -9.44
CA ALA A 66 3.44 -1.13 -8.50
C ALA A 66 2.08 -0.44 -8.46
N ARG A 67 1.51 -0.08 -9.62
CA ARG A 67 0.17 0.48 -9.72
C ARG A 67 -0.91 -0.43 -9.13
N ALA A 68 -0.84 -1.74 -9.40
CA ALA A 68 -1.83 -2.68 -8.90
C ALA A 68 -1.77 -2.84 -7.37
N PHE A 69 -0.56 -2.77 -6.80
CA PHE A 69 -0.32 -2.76 -5.36
C PHE A 69 -0.88 -1.47 -4.72
N GLU A 70 -0.49 -0.30 -5.21
CA GLU A 70 -0.94 0.98 -4.67
C GLU A 70 -2.46 1.11 -4.66
N ILE A 71 -3.10 0.78 -5.79
CA ILE A 71 -4.57 0.78 -5.87
C ILE A 71 -5.18 -0.18 -4.85
N ALA A 72 -4.63 -1.37 -4.67
CA ALA A 72 -5.16 -2.31 -3.69
C ALA A 72 -5.02 -1.78 -2.25
N ALA A 73 -3.89 -1.13 -1.94
CA ALA A 73 -3.65 -0.51 -0.65
C ALA A 73 -4.64 0.64 -0.38
N PHE A 74 -4.83 1.54 -1.34
CA PHE A 74 -5.75 2.67 -1.22
C PHE A 74 -7.23 2.25 -1.14
N GLU A 75 -7.60 1.19 -1.83
CA GLU A 75 -8.97 0.64 -1.78
C GLU A 75 -9.21 -0.23 -0.52
N GLY A 76 -8.22 -0.37 0.37
CA GLY A 76 -8.34 -1.17 1.60
C GLY A 76 -8.48 -2.68 1.35
N ARG A 77 -7.98 -3.18 0.21
CA ARG A 77 -8.02 -4.60 -0.16
C ARG A 77 -6.77 -5.32 0.34
N SER A 78 -6.63 -5.45 1.65
CA SER A 78 -5.40 -5.91 2.33
C SER A 78 -4.82 -7.20 1.76
N ASP A 79 -5.64 -8.23 1.50
CA ASP A 79 -5.17 -9.50 0.90
C ASP A 79 -4.46 -9.28 -0.45
N ALA A 80 -5.10 -8.51 -1.33
CA ALA A 80 -4.55 -8.22 -2.66
C ALA A 80 -3.35 -7.27 -2.58
N ALA A 81 -3.35 -6.33 -1.63
CA ALA A 81 -2.24 -5.43 -1.43
C ALA A 81 -1.01 -6.18 -0.90
N ALA A 82 -1.17 -7.07 0.07
CA ALA A 82 -0.10 -7.90 0.62
C ALA A 82 0.50 -8.82 -0.45
N GLU A 83 -0.32 -9.60 -1.17
CA GLU A 83 0.16 -10.50 -2.24
C GLU A 83 0.97 -9.74 -3.30
N ARG A 84 0.46 -8.58 -3.75
CA ARG A 84 1.13 -7.77 -4.78
C ARG A 84 2.36 -7.07 -4.25
N PHE A 85 2.36 -6.68 -2.99
CA PHE A 85 3.52 -6.07 -2.35
C PHE A 85 4.68 -7.06 -2.23
N GLU A 86 4.41 -8.30 -1.83
CA GLU A 86 5.43 -9.35 -1.78
C GLU A 86 6.04 -9.58 -3.15
N GLU A 87 5.22 -9.78 -4.19
CA GLU A 87 5.71 -9.96 -5.56
C GLU A 87 6.47 -8.72 -6.07
N LEU A 88 6.07 -7.52 -5.64
CA LEU A 88 6.75 -6.26 -5.99
C LEU A 88 8.10 -6.15 -5.30
N TYR A 89 8.15 -6.41 -3.99
CA TYR A 89 9.34 -6.24 -3.16
C TYR A 89 10.41 -7.28 -3.49
N GLU A 90 10.01 -8.52 -3.79
CA GLU A 90 10.90 -9.60 -4.22
C GLU A 90 11.39 -9.45 -5.67
N ASN A 91 10.79 -8.53 -6.44
CA ASN A 91 11.19 -8.30 -7.82
C ASN A 91 12.61 -7.74 -7.89
N GLU A 92 13.48 -8.35 -8.70
CA GLU A 92 14.88 -7.90 -8.89
C GLU A 92 14.97 -6.43 -9.36
N GLY A 93 13.94 -5.95 -10.08
CA GLY A 93 13.85 -4.57 -10.56
C GLY A 93 13.31 -3.57 -9.54
N PHE A 94 12.86 -3.99 -8.35
CA PHE A 94 12.20 -3.12 -7.38
C PHE A 94 13.06 -1.93 -6.95
N SER A 95 14.34 -2.19 -6.61
CA SER A 95 15.26 -1.15 -6.17
C SER A 95 15.49 -0.07 -7.24
N ASP A 96 15.65 -0.50 -8.49
CA ASP A 96 15.89 0.40 -9.61
C ASP A 96 14.61 1.14 -10.01
N TYR A 97 13.45 0.47 -9.91
CA TYR A 97 12.15 1.09 -10.11
C TYR A 97 11.90 2.21 -9.09
N CYS A 98 12.12 1.96 -7.80
CA CYS A 98 11.94 2.98 -6.76
C CYS A 98 12.81 4.22 -7.01
N LYS A 99 14.08 4.02 -7.38
CA LYS A 99 15.00 5.13 -7.71
C LYS A 99 14.55 5.90 -8.95
N ALA A 100 13.93 5.23 -9.92
CA ALA A 100 13.40 5.87 -11.12
C ALA A 100 12.15 6.71 -10.83
N GLN A 101 11.42 6.41 -9.75
CA GLN A 101 10.27 7.18 -9.30
C GLN A 101 10.66 8.42 -8.48
N ASP A 102 11.84 8.42 -7.85
CA ASP A 102 12.33 9.59 -7.11
C ASP A 102 12.52 10.79 -8.06
N GLY A 103 11.91 11.91 -7.73
CA GLY A 103 11.87 13.15 -8.51
C GLY A 103 10.79 13.21 -9.59
N VAL A 104 9.89 12.21 -9.64
CA VAL A 104 8.75 12.16 -10.57
C VAL A 104 7.47 12.58 -9.85
N GLU A 105 6.65 13.41 -10.48
CA GLU A 105 5.31 13.76 -10.00
C GLU A 105 4.35 12.59 -10.30
N LEU A 106 4.00 11.82 -9.27
CA LEU A 106 3.20 10.59 -9.38
C LEU A 106 1.75 10.75 -8.88
N GLY A 107 1.45 11.85 -8.19
CA GLY A 107 0.14 12.17 -7.63
C GLY A 107 0.28 13.05 -6.40
N GLU A 108 -0.82 13.67 -5.94
CA GLU A 108 -0.79 14.53 -4.75
C GLU A 108 -0.46 13.76 -3.46
N ASP A 109 -0.81 12.47 -3.41
CA ASP A 109 -0.63 11.61 -2.22
C ASP A 109 0.64 10.74 -2.26
N ILE A 110 1.45 10.84 -3.32
CA ILE A 110 2.70 10.07 -3.49
C ILE A 110 3.87 11.02 -3.32
N PRO A 111 4.82 10.72 -2.40
CA PRO A 111 5.93 11.64 -2.16
C PRO A 111 6.83 11.74 -3.37
N GLU A 112 7.28 12.96 -3.68
CA GLU A 112 8.21 13.23 -4.79
C GLU A 112 9.57 12.56 -4.60
N ASN A 113 9.94 12.21 -3.37
CA ASN A 113 11.23 11.57 -3.06
C ASN A 113 11.02 10.40 -2.10
N ASN A 114 11.94 9.44 -2.16
CA ASN A 114 11.98 8.26 -1.32
C ASN A 114 10.76 7.35 -1.51
N TYR A 115 10.45 7.06 -2.77
CA TYR A 115 9.34 6.18 -3.16
C TYR A 115 9.44 4.80 -2.49
N ARG A 116 10.66 4.30 -2.26
CA ARG A 116 10.87 3.02 -1.57
C ARG A 116 10.26 3.01 -0.17
N SER A 117 10.54 4.04 0.64
CA SER A 117 10.02 4.14 2.02
C SER A 117 8.49 4.21 2.01
N TYR A 118 7.92 4.96 1.06
CA TYR A 118 6.49 5.03 0.82
C TYR A 118 5.86 3.67 0.44
N ALA A 119 6.44 2.96 -0.55
CA ALA A 119 5.93 1.65 -0.96
C ALA A 119 6.03 0.62 0.17
N CYS A 120 7.16 0.60 0.89
CA CYS A 120 7.36 -0.27 2.05
C CYS A 120 6.43 0.10 3.22
N SER A 121 6.01 1.36 3.34
CA SER A 121 5.01 1.80 4.31
C SER A 121 3.63 1.23 4.05
N LEU A 122 3.15 1.36 2.81
CA LEU A 122 1.90 0.74 2.39
C LEU A 122 1.97 -0.79 2.52
N GLY A 123 3.13 -1.37 2.19
CA GLY A 123 3.40 -2.80 2.30
C GLY A 123 3.34 -3.30 3.74
N ALA A 124 3.99 -2.61 4.68
CA ALA A 124 3.96 -2.97 6.09
C ALA A 124 2.53 -2.95 6.66
N SER A 125 1.73 -1.95 6.31
CA SER A 125 0.32 -1.88 6.74
C SER A 125 -0.53 -3.00 6.13
N ALA A 126 -0.34 -3.31 4.84
CA ALA A 126 -1.05 -4.39 4.17
C ALA A 126 -0.69 -5.77 4.73
N LEU A 127 0.60 -6.04 4.93
CA LEU A 127 1.09 -7.28 5.51
C LEU A 127 0.61 -7.47 6.96
N TYR A 128 0.60 -6.40 7.76
CA TYR A 128 0.04 -6.45 9.11
C TYR A 128 -1.45 -6.80 9.11
N ALA A 129 -2.22 -6.19 8.20
CA ALA A 129 -3.67 -6.41 8.14
C ALA A 129 -4.07 -7.85 7.77
N VAL A 130 -3.17 -8.62 7.15
CA VAL A 130 -3.40 -10.03 6.79
C VAL A 130 -2.69 -11.02 7.72
N ALA A 131 -1.86 -10.54 8.66
CA ALA A 131 -1.15 -11.39 9.61
C ALA A 131 -2.12 -11.99 10.62
N GLU A 132 -2.17 -13.32 10.70
CA GLU A 132 -3.08 -14.06 11.59
C GLU A 132 -2.42 -14.40 12.93
N THR A 133 -1.08 -14.46 12.96
CA THR A 133 -0.30 -14.92 14.11
C THR A 133 0.67 -13.85 14.62
N ASP A 134 1.06 -13.96 15.90
CA ASP A 134 2.05 -13.07 16.51
C ASP A 134 3.43 -13.18 15.83
N ASP A 135 3.77 -14.38 15.32
CA ASP A 135 5.01 -14.61 14.58
C ASP A 135 5.01 -13.85 13.24
N GLU A 136 3.92 -13.91 12.47
CA GLU A 136 3.76 -13.14 11.23
C GLU A 136 3.82 -11.63 11.50
N LYS A 137 3.14 -11.15 12.56
CA LYS A 137 3.22 -9.73 12.96
C LYS A 137 4.66 -9.33 13.30
N LEU A 138 5.43 -10.20 13.95
CA LEU A 138 6.83 -9.94 14.25
C LEU A 138 7.71 -9.93 13.00
N GLU A 139 7.41 -10.76 12.00
CA GLU A 139 8.04 -10.71 10.68
C GLU A 139 7.78 -9.36 9.99
N VAL A 140 6.53 -8.87 10.03
CA VAL A 140 6.16 -7.54 9.51
C VAL A 140 6.91 -6.42 10.24
N TYR A 141 7.01 -6.50 11.57
CA TYR A 141 7.83 -5.57 12.35
C TYR A 141 9.30 -5.60 11.92
N THR A 142 9.86 -6.79 11.74
CA THR A 142 11.26 -6.97 11.34
C THR A 142 11.51 -6.40 9.95
N PHE A 143 10.59 -6.63 9.02
CA PHE A 143 10.59 -6.02 7.69
C PHE A 143 10.54 -4.50 7.79
N ALA A 144 9.53 -3.93 8.47
CA ALA A 144 9.37 -2.48 8.61
C ALA A 144 10.60 -1.83 9.27
N LEU A 145 11.19 -2.52 10.27
CA LEU A 145 12.43 -2.12 10.91
C LEU A 145 13.60 -2.13 9.91
N SER A 146 13.75 -3.15 9.07
CA SER A 146 14.85 -3.20 8.10
C SER A 146 14.79 -2.08 7.06
N GLU A 147 13.57 -1.68 6.66
CA GLU A 147 13.34 -0.68 5.62
C GLU A 147 13.27 0.76 6.18
N THR A 148 13.11 0.93 7.49
CA THR A 148 13.16 2.27 8.11
C THR A 148 14.60 2.73 8.33
N SER A 149 14.99 3.87 7.77
CA SER A 149 16.32 4.46 7.98
C SER A 149 16.55 4.86 9.46
N GLY A 150 17.82 5.00 9.85
CA GLY A 150 18.18 5.47 11.20
C GLY A 150 17.83 6.94 11.45
N GLU A 151 17.58 7.71 10.39
CA GLU A 151 17.15 9.11 10.46
C GLU A 151 15.65 9.26 10.72
N PHE A 152 14.88 8.17 10.57
CA PHE A 152 13.43 8.13 10.81
C PHE A 152 12.68 9.16 9.94
N GLU A 153 12.93 9.07 8.64
CA GLU A 153 12.31 9.91 7.60
C GLU A 153 10.78 9.85 7.59
N GLU A 154 10.15 10.84 6.97
CA GLU A 154 8.69 10.87 6.79
C GLU A 154 8.20 9.65 5.99
N ASN A 155 6.98 9.21 6.30
CA ASN A 155 6.34 8.05 5.67
C ASN A 155 7.19 6.77 5.75
N ASN A 156 7.97 6.58 6.83
CA ASN A 156 8.73 5.35 7.02
C ASN A 156 7.83 4.16 7.43
N PRO A 157 8.23 2.92 7.09
CA PRO A 157 7.41 1.74 7.33
C PRO A 157 7.03 1.48 8.78
N LEU A 158 7.91 1.82 9.74
CA LEU A 158 7.61 1.66 11.15
C LEU A 158 6.50 2.59 11.64
N CYS A 159 6.43 3.83 11.15
CA CYS A 159 5.35 4.74 11.50
C CYS A 159 4.00 4.22 10.99
N SER A 160 3.96 3.78 9.73
CA SER A 160 2.75 3.23 9.10
C SER A 160 2.26 1.98 9.83
N LEU A 161 3.20 1.08 10.19
CA LEU A 161 2.89 -0.11 10.99
C LEU A 161 2.36 0.24 12.39
N ALA A 162 3.01 1.20 13.09
CA ALA A 162 2.58 1.64 14.41
C ALA A 162 1.17 2.26 14.38
N LEU A 163 0.86 3.04 13.34
CA LEU A 163 -0.46 3.60 13.13
C LEU A 163 -1.49 2.51 12.85
N ALA A 164 -1.21 1.59 11.93
CA ALA A 164 -2.12 0.49 11.60
C ALA A 164 -2.44 -0.38 12.82
N ALA A 165 -1.43 -0.70 13.65
CA ALA A 165 -1.63 -1.47 14.87
C ALA A 165 -2.45 -0.71 15.93
N SER A 166 -2.17 0.60 16.09
CA SER A 166 -2.91 1.47 17.02
C SER A 166 -4.39 1.61 16.61
N GLU A 167 -4.66 1.86 15.33
CA GLU A 167 -6.03 1.95 14.79
C GLU A 167 -6.80 0.63 14.88
N ALA A 168 -6.10 -0.51 14.81
CA ALA A 168 -6.67 -1.84 15.02
C ALA A 168 -6.96 -2.15 16.50
N GLY A 169 -6.47 -1.33 17.44
CA GLY A 169 -6.58 -1.57 18.88
C GLY A 169 -5.74 -2.76 19.37
N ASP A 170 -4.61 -3.05 18.70
CA ASP A 170 -3.72 -4.16 19.02
C ASP A 170 -2.65 -3.73 20.05
N ASP A 171 -3.09 -3.52 21.29
CA ASP A 171 -2.26 -3.03 22.40
C ASP A 171 -1.01 -3.91 22.65
N ALA A 172 -1.17 -5.23 22.52
CA ALA A 172 -0.08 -6.19 22.70
C ALA A 172 1.01 -6.02 21.64
N PHE A 173 0.63 -5.83 20.38
CA PHE A 173 1.59 -5.60 19.30
C PHE A 173 2.17 -4.19 19.36
N CYS A 174 1.37 -3.16 19.65
CA CYS A 174 1.85 -1.79 19.89
C CYS A 174 2.93 -1.75 20.98
N LYS A 175 2.72 -2.48 22.09
CA LYS A 175 3.73 -2.63 23.15
C LYS A 175 5.02 -3.27 22.63
N THR A 176 4.90 -4.29 21.79
CA THR A 176 6.06 -4.97 21.18
C THR A 176 6.87 -4.01 20.31
N ILE A 177 6.21 -3.22 19.45
CA ILE A 177 6.85 -2.20 18.62
C ILE A 177 7.57 -1.18 19.51
N LEU A 178 6.87 -0.62 20.50
CA LEU A 178 7.39 0.39 21.42
C LEU A 178 8.65 -0.08 22.16
N GLU A 179 8.60 -1.28 22.73
CA GLU A 179 9.73 -1.85 23.46
C GLU A 179 10.95 -2.08 22.57
N ASN A 180 10.74 -2.52 21.33
CA ASN A 180 11.84 -2.78 20.41
C ASN A 180 12.43 -1.48 19.86
N MET A 181 11.61 -0.49 19.49
CA MET A 181 12.08 0.83 19.06
C MET A 181 12.99 1.48 20.11
N ARG A 182 12.64 1.37 21.40
CA ARG A 182 13.44 1.91 22.51
C ARG A 182 14.79 1.24 22.70
N LYS A 183 14.93 -0.03 22.29
CA LYS A 183 16.16 -0.84 22.43
C LYS A 183 17.03 -0.80 21.16
N GLU A 184 16.44 -0.52 20.01
CA GLU A 184 17.12 -0.66 18.72
C GLU A 184 18.28 0.33 18.56
N GLN A 185 19.48 -0.17 18.28
CA GLN A 185 20.70 0.65 18.28
C GLN A 185 20.71 1.71 17.19
N LYS A 186 20.05 1.44 16.06
CA LYS A 186 20.01 2.37 14.92
C LYS A 186 19.33 3.71 15.27
N PHE A 187 18.52 3.74 16.34
CA PHE A 187 17.85 4.95 16.83
C PHE A 187 18.56 5.61 18.01
N ASN A 188 19.77 5.18 18.40
CA ASN A 188 20.53 5.81 19.48
C ASN A 188 20.83 7.28 19.21
N ALA A 189 21.13 7.65 17.97
CA ALA A 189 21.40 9.04 17.58
C ALA A 189 20.16 9.93 17.75
N LEU A 190 18.97 9.43 17.40
CA LEU A 190 17.70 10.12 17.63
C LEU A 190 17.46 10.31 19.13
N ARG A 191 17.57 9.22 19.92
CA ARG A 191 17.36 9.30 21.38
C ARG A 191 18.35 10.23 22.08
N ALA A 192 19.57 10.40 21.58
CA ALA A 192 20.53 11.33 22.15
C ALA A 192 20.05 12.80 22.10
N GLN A 193 19.15 13.14 21.17
CA GLN A 193 18.56 14.48 21.07
C GLN A 193 17.65 14.80 22.26
N SER A 194 17.17 13.80 23.02
CA SER A 194 16.44 14.04 24.29
C SER A 194 17.24 14.81 25.35
N ALA A 195 18.56 14.89 25.19
CA ALA A 195 19.43 15.67 26.06
C ALA A 195 19.54 17.16 25.67
N PHE A 196 18.99 17.57 24.52
CA PHE A 196 18.96 18.98 24.14
C PHE A 196 17.94 19.73 24.99
N GLU A 197 18.34 20.92 25.46
CA GLU A 197 17.47 21.78 26.28
C GLU A 197 16.47 22.57 25.45
N ASP A 198 16.74 22.73 24.14
CA ASP A 198 15.91 23.46 23.19
C ASP A 198 15.32 22.51 22.14
N GLU A 199 14.00 22.34 22.14
CA GLU A 199 13.28 21.50 21.18
C GLU A 199 13.40 21.99 19.73
N SER A 200 13.78 23.26 19.50
CA SER A 200 14.05 23.76 18.15
C SER A 200 15.29 23.15 17.51
N GLU A 201 16.15 22.50 18.30
CA GLU A 201 17.31 21.73 17.84
C GLU A 201 16.94 20.31 17.39
N TYR A 202 15.69 19.86 17.61
CA TYR A 202 15.26 18.53 17.21
C TYR A 202 15.18 18.41 15.69
N THR A 203 15.77 17.34 15.16
CA THR A 203 15.57 16.96 13.76
C THR A 203 14.12 16.57 13.52
N GLU A 204 13.62 16.76 12.29
CA GLU A 204 12.25 16.34 11.94
C GLU A 204 12.03 14.84 12.19
N GLY A 205 13.03 14.02 11.86
CA GLY A 205 12.97 12.58 12.16
C GLY A 205 12.89 12.26 13.65
N TYR A 206 13.50 13.05 14.54
CA TYR A 206 13.34 12.85 15.98
C TYR A 206 11.96 13.26 16.47
N LYS A 207 11.40 14.36 15.95
CA LYS A 207 10.02 14.76 16.25
C LYS A 207 9.03 13.68 15.82
N LEU A 208 9.23 13.11 14.62
CA LEU A 208 8.41 12.00 14.13
C LEU A 208 8.59 10.76 15.00
N TYR A 209 9.82 10.43 15.39
CA TYR A 209 10.10 9.33 16.32
C TYR A 209 9.36 9.51 17.65
N LEU A 210 9.39 10.71 18.25
CA LEU A 210 8.65 11.00 19.47
C LEU A 210 7.15 10.84 19.28
N LYS A 211 6.58 11.39 18.21
CA LYS A 211 5.15 11.25 17.90
C LYS A 211 4.73 9.78 17.75
N THR A 212 5.56 8.95 17.12
CA THR A 212 5.29 7.51 17.00
C THR A 212 5.37 6.80 18.35
N ILE A 213 6.32 7.19 19.21
CA ILE A 213 6.41 6.67 20.58
C ILE A 213 5.16 7.05 21.39
N GLU A 214 4.72 8.31 21.32
CA GLU A 214 3.52 8.81 22.00
C GLU A 214 2.27 8.05 21.54
N LEU A 215 2.09 7.89 20.24
CA LEU A 215 0.99 7.10 19.66
C LEU A 215 0.93 5.67 20.21
N LEU A 216 2.09 5.01 20.30
CA LEU A 216 2.18 3.65 20.83
C LEU A 216 1.95 3.61 22.34
N GLU A 217 2.39 4.62 23.09
CA GLU A 217 2.11 4.71 24.51
C GLU A 217 0.63 4.94 24.80
N GLU A 218 -0.05 5.77 24.02
CA GLU A 218 -1.50 5.96 24.11
C GLU A 218 -2.22 4.63 23.88
N ALA A 219 -1.92 3.93 22.77
CA ALA A 219 -2.53 2.65 22.43
C ALA A 219 -2.33 1.55 23.49
N VAL A 220 -1.22 1.57 24.24
CA VAL A 220 -0.92 0.57 25.28
C VAL A 220 -1.62 0.89 26.61
N ASN A 221 -2.05 2.13 26.83
CA ASN A 221 -2.63 2.59 28.08
C ASN A 221 -4.17 2.74 28.04
N GLU A 222 -4.80 2.59 26.87
CA GLU A 222 -6.26 2.54 26.68
C GLU A 222 -6.87 1.18 27.03
#